data_AF-A0A401YQD9-F1
#
_entry.id   AF-A0A401YQD9-F1
#
_cell.length_a   1.000
_cell.length_b   1.000
_cell.length_c   1.000
_cell.angle_alpha   90.00
_cell.angle_beta   90.00
_cell.angle_gamma   90.00
#
_symmetry.space_group_name_H-M   'P 1'
#
loop_
_entity.id
_entity.type
_entity.pdbx_description
1 polymer ?
#
loop_
_entity_poly.entity_id
_entity_poly.type
_entity_poly.pdbx_seq_one_letter_code
_entity_poly.pdbx_strand_id
1 'polypeptide(L)'
;MSTHLHNSDARQGASSSGGRRPHGKVSYFGIGASLLVLLGSFLPWVEASLEGSVETIKGTDGDGKWTMAAAVVAMVLFIVGVVARKPIISGSAAVPSLVAVVFGAWNIANPERLARVSIEDESGGMSSTELDGLLQQFDFSAMGGLWIVVAGAALGVLFGVLAAAKTRQR
;
A
#
# COMPACT_ATOMS: atom_id res chain seq x y z
N MET A 1 27.29 -72.57 22.69
CA MET A 1 26.77 -72.42 21.32
C MET A 1 26.08 -71.08 21.26
N SER A 2 26.76 -70.12 20.65
CA SER A 2 26.43 -68.68 20.64
C SER A 2 25.18 -68.40 19.81
N THR A 3 24.37 -67.45 20.24
CA THR A 3 23.64 -66.54 19.35
C THR A 3 23.33 -65.24 20.08
N HIS A 4 24.23 -64.28 19.86
CA HIS A 4 23.93 -62.85 19.95
C HIS A 4 22.73 -62.53 19.05
N LEU A 5 21.70 -61.89 19.58
CA LEU A 5 20.87 -60.98 18.80
C LEU A 5 20.77 -59.65 19.53
N HIS A 6 21.75 -58.84 19.18
CA HIS A 6 21.80 -57.39 19.27
C HIS A 6 20.66 -56.84 18.41
N ASN A 7 19.53 -56.45 19.03
CA ASN A 7 18.50 -55.68 18.31
C ASN A 7 18.60 -54.22 18.74
N SER A 8 19.39 -53.51 17.95
CA SER A 8 19.61 -52.07 17.97
C SER A 8 18.37 -51.37 17.40
N ASP A 9 17.28 -51.33 18.17
CA ASP A 9 16.15 -50.44 17.86
C ASP A 9 16.50 -49.01 18.32
N ALA A 10 17.53 -48.48 17.67
CA ALA A 10 17.69 -47.07 17.40
C ALA A 10 16.50 -46.62 16.55
N ARG A 11 15.33 -46.47 17.17
CA ARG A 11 14.26 -45.62 16.66
C ARG A 11 14.71 -44.19 16.85
N GLN A 12 15.57 -43.79 15.92
CA GLN A 12 15.65 -42.48 15.30
C GLN A 12 14.61 -41.55 15.91
N GLY A 13 15.05 -40.76 16.89
CA GLY A 13 14.37 -39.54 17.24
C GLY A 13 14.23 -38.78 15.92
N ALA A 14 13.00 -38.75 15.41
CA ALA A 14 12.64 -37.88 14.32
C ALA A 14 12.99 -36.48 14.79
N SER A 15 14.16 -36.01 14.38
CA SER A 15 14.49 -34.61 14.38
C SER A 15 13.45 -34.01 13.44
N SER A 16 12.35 -33.57 14.04
CA SER A 16 11.51 -32.57 13.46
C SER A 16 12.45 -31.40 13.22
N SER A 17 13.00 -31.37 12.01
CA SER A 17 13.70 -30.22 11.49
C SER A 17 12.64 -29.13 11.49
N GLY A 18 12.59 -28.40 12.59
CA GLY A 18 11.82 -27.20 12.78
C GLY A 18 12.37 -26.18 11.80
N GLY A 19 12.00 -26.37 10.53
CA GLY A 19 12.21 -25.43 9.47
C GLY A 19 11.44 -24.20 9.89
N ARG A 20 12.12 -23.28 10.58
CA ARG A 20 11.69 -21.91 10.81
C ARG A 20 11.49 -21.32 9.41
N ARG A 21 10.29 -21.52 8.85
CA ARG A 21 9.91 -20.94 7.56
C ARG A 21 10.20 -19.44 7.67
N PRO A 22 11.01 -18.86 6.77
CA PRO A 22 11.54 -17.51 6.93
C PRO A 22 10.37 -16.56 7.12
N HIS A 23 10.26 -16.04 8.34
CA HIS A 23 9.03 -15.42 8.83
C HIS A 23 8.86 -13.97 8.32
N GLY A 24 9.89 -13.41 7.67
CA GLY A 24 9.92 -12.02 7.22
C GLY A 24 9.68 -11.79 5.73
N LYS A 25 9.77 -12.80 4.84
CA LYS A 25 9.75 -12.57 3.38
C LYS A 25 8.53 -11.78 2.91
N VAL A 26 7.34 -12.15 3.38
CA VAL A 26 6.07 -11.47 3.05
C VAL A 26 6.05 -10.03 3.54
N SER A 27 6.49 -9.78 4.77
CA SER A 27 6.52 -8.42 5.34
C SER A 27 7.54 -7.52 4.65
N TYR A 28 8.67 -8.05 4.17
CA TYR A 28 9.63 -7.26 3.37
C TYR A 28 9.03 -6.81 2.03
N PHE A 29 8.25 -7.67 1.37
CA PHE A 29 7.50 -7.26 0.18
C PHE A 29 6.44 -6.21 0.51
N GLY A 30 5.79 -6.30 1.68
CA GLY A 30 4.88 -5.26 2.17
C GLY A 30 5.55 -3.89 2.39
N ILE A 31 6.81 -3.88 2.88
CA ILE A 31 7.61 -2.65 2.97
C ILE A 31 7.87 -2.08 1.57
N GLY A 32 8.31 -2.92 0.63
CA GLY A 32 8.52 -2.51 -0.76
C GLY A 32 7.26 -1.96 -1.43
N ALA A 33 6.11 -2.59 -1.18
CA ALA A 33 4.81 -2.12 -1.64
C ALA A 33 4.45 -0.75 -1.06
N SER A 34 4.69 -0.54 0.24
CA SER A 34 4.46 0.76 0.89
C SER A 34 5.39 1.85 0.36
N LEU A 35 6.65 1.51 0.06
CA LEU A 35 7.60 2.42 -0.59
C LEU A 35 7.15 2.83 -2.00
N LEU A 36 6.58 1.91 -2.78
CA LEU A 36 5.99 2.25 -4.09
C LEU A 36 4.87 3.27 -3.96
N VAL A 37 3.99 3.14 -2.95
CA VAL A 37 2.93 4.13 -2.71
C VAL A 37 3.51 5.48 -2.34
N LEU A 38 4.52 5.53 -1.48
CA LEU A 38 5.19 6.78 -1.11
C LEU A 38 5.81 7.45 -2.33
N LEU A 39 6.57 6.71 -3.15
CA LEU A 39 7.17 7.23 -4.38
C LEU A 39 6.11 7.72 -5.37
N GLY A 40 5.03 6.95 -5.55
CA GLY A 40 3.90 7.34 -6.40
C GLY A 40 3.17 8.59 -5.92
N SER A 41 3.22 8.90 -4.62
CA SER A 41 2.63 10.12 -4.05
C SER A 41 3.41 11.39 -4.42
N PHE A 42 4.71 11.28 -4.75
CA PHE A 42 5.50 12.43 -5.22
C PHE A 42 5.37 12.69 -6.73
N LEU A 43 4.72 11.80 -7.47
CA LEU A 43 4.52 11.92 -8.91
C LEU A 43 3.25 12.72 -9.23
N PRO A 44 3.14 13.24 -10.47
CA PRO A 44 1.89 13.80 -10.99
C PRO A 44 0.76 12.77 -10.90
N TRP A 45 -0.37 13.21 -10.36
CA TRP A 45 -1.59 12.41 -10.21
C TRP A 45 -2.64 12.80 -11.24
N VAL A 46 -2.79 14.09 -11.49
CA VAL A 46 -3.74 14.61 -12.48
C VAL A 46 -3.03 15.63 -13.36
N GLU A 47 -3.33 15.53 -14.65
CA GLU A 47 -3.02 16.57 -15.63
C GLU A 47 -4.31 17.31 -15.95
N ALA A 48 -4.26 18.64 -15.89
CA ALA A 48 -5.33 19.54 -16.30
C ALA A 48 -4.86 20.30 -17.54
N SER A 49 -5.61 20.19 -18.64
CA SER A 49 -5.25 20.85 -19.89
C SER A 49 -6.33 21.82 -20.35
N LEU A 50 -5.91 23.00 -20.80
CA LEU A 50 -6.78 24.05 -21.35
C LEU A 50 -6.06 24.75 -22.52
N GLU A 51 -6.61 24.64 -23.73
CA GLU A 51 -6.17 25.35 -24.95
C GLU A 51 -4.64 25.50 -25.12
N GLY A 52 -3.88 24.41 -24.87
CA GLY A 52 -2.43 24.38 -25.05
C GLY A 52 -1.60 24.68 -23.80
N SER A 53 -2.24 25.01 -22.68
CA SER A 53 -1.61 25.05 -21.34
C SER A 53 -1.85 23.74 -20.61
N VAL A 54 -0.81 23.20 -19.99
CA VAL A 54 -0.84 21.96 -19.21
C VAL A 54 -0.37 22.25 -17.79
N GLU A 55 -1.23 21.96 -16.82
CA GLU A 55 -0.93 22.05 -15.39
C GLU A 55 -1.01 20.66 -14.76
N THR A 56 -0.16 20.40 -13.77
CA THR A 56 -0.08 19.08 -13.13
C THR A 56 -0.22 19.20 -11.62
N ILE A 57 -1.10 18.37 -11.08
CA ILE A 57 -1.35 18.28 -9.64
C ILE A 57 -0.62 17.05 -9.11
N LYS A 58 0.17 17.25 -8.07
CA LYS A 58 0.96 16.18 -7.46
C LYS A 58 0.15 15.43 -6.41
N GLY A 59 0.54 14.17 -6.18
CA GLY A 59 -0.02 13.35 -5.11
C GLY A 59 0.35 13.78 -3.69
N THR A 60 1.02 14.91 -3.51
CA THR A 60 1.27 15.53 -2.20
C THR A 60 0.22 16.57 -1.83
N ASP A 61 -0.64 16.94 -2.78
CA ASP A 61 -1.64 17.98 -2.64
C ASP A 61 -3.03 17.36 -2.40
N GLY A 62 -3.93 18.13 -1.78
CA GLY A 62 -5.28 17.66 -1.44
C GLY A 62 -5.33 16.30 -0.74
N ASP A 63 -6.07 15.35 -1.33
CA ASP A 63 -6.25 13.98 -0.80
C ASP A 63 -4.99 13.11 -0.83
N GLY A 64 -3.98 13.54 -1.58
CA GLY A 64 -2.69 12.89 -1.63
C GLY A 64 -2.01 12.76 -0.27
N LYS A 65 -2.22 13.76 0.60
CA LYS A 65 -1.72 13.79 1.99
C LYS A 65 -2.23 12.61 2.81
N TRP A 66 -3.52 12.28 2.68
CA TRP A 66 -4.14 11.16 3.40
C TRP A 66 -3.65 9.81 2.88
N THR A 67 -3.48 9.69 1.57
CA THR A 67 -2.93 8.47 0.95
C THR A 67 -1.49 8.23 1.38
N MET A 68 -0.68 9.29 1.42
CA MET A 68 0.69 9.24 1.92
C MET A 68 0.73 8.86 3.40
N ALA A 69 -0.11 9.46 4.24
CA ALA A 69 -0.20 9.12 5.66
C ALA A 69 -0.56 7.63 5.87
N ALA A 70 -1.54 7.12 5.11
CA ALA A 70 -1.91 5.71 5.14
C ALA A 70 -0.73 4.81 4.73
N ALA A 71 0.03 5.18 3.69
CA ALA A 71 1.22 4.45 3.26
C ALA A 71 2.33 4.42 4.34
N VAL A 72 2.57 5.54 5.04
CA VAL A 72 3.52 5.60 6.16
C VAL A 72 3.08 4.66 7.28
N VAL A 73 1.80 4.70 7.67
CA VAL A 73 1.26 3.81 8.71
C VAL A 73 1.41 2.34 8.30
N ALA A 74 1.07 1.98 7.06
CA ALA A 74 1.26 0.63 6.53
C ALA A 74 2.73 0.19 6.59
N MET A 75 3.65 1.06 6.17
CA MET A 75 5.08 0.80 6.20
C MET A 75 5.58 0.54 7.62
N VAL A 76 5.19 1.38 8.59
CA VAL A 76 5.54 1.22 10.01
C VAL A 76 5.02 -0.11 10.53
N LEU A 77 3.77 -0.48 10.24
CA LEU A 77 3.20 -1.76 10.68
C LEU A 77 3.94 -2.97 10.10
N PHE A 78 4.36 -2.90 8.83
CA PHE A 78 5.20 -3.95 8.25
C PHE A 78 6.57 -4.04 8.95
N ILE A 79 7.25 -2.91 9.16
CA ILE A 79 8.55 -2.85 9.84
C ILE A 79 8.44 -3.39 11.27
N VAL A 80 7.49 -2.89 12.05
CA VAL A 80 7.28 -3.32 13.44
C VAL A 80 6.93 -4.81 13.49
N GLY A 81 6.11 -5.32 12.57
CA GLY A 81 5.81 -6.75 12.49
C GLY A 81 7.03 -7.62 12.20
N VAL A 82 7.98 -7.13 11.39
CA VAL A 82 9.28 -7.80 11.16
C VAL A 82 10.13 -7.77 12.43
N VAL A 83 10.33 -6.59 13.02
CA VAL A 83 11.19 -6.39 14.20
C VAL A 83 10.67 -7.17 15.41
N ALA A 84 9.37 -7.06 15.70
CA ALA A 84 8.72 -7.77 16.79
C ALA A 84 8.48 -9.26 16.48
N ARG A 85 8.71 -9.71 15.24
CA ARG A 85 8.42 -11.07 14.75
C ARG A 85 6.96 -11.50 14.98
N LYS A 86 6.04 -10.53 14.98
CA LYS A 86 4.60 -10.75 15.21
C LYS A 86 3.83 -10.60 13.88
N PRO A 87 3.39 -11.70 13.25
CA PRO A 87 2.73 -11.65 11.94
C PRO A 87 1.39 -10.90 11.99
N ILE A 88 0.72 -10.88 13.14
CA ILE A 88 -0.53 -10.12 13.35
C ILE A 88 -0.30 -8.63 13.12
N ILE A 89 0.86 -8.09 13.52
CA ILE A 89 1.17 -6.67 13.36
C ILE A 89 1.36 -6.35 11.87
N SER A 90 2.15 -7.14 11.13
CA SER A 90 2.23 -7.00 9.67
C SER A 90 0.86 -7.19 8.99
N GLY A 91 0.02 -8.07 9.55
CA GLY A 91 -1.34 -8.29 9.08
C GLY A 91 -2.22 -7.05 9.15
N SER A 92 -2.11 -6.28 10.22
CA SER A 92 -2.86 -5.03 10.38
C SER A 92 -2.52 -3.95 9.35
N ALA A 93 -1.38 -4.05 8.65
CA ALA A 93 -1.03 -3.15 7.55
C ALA A 93 -1.97 -3.24 6.36
N ALA A 94 -2.74 -4.34 6.22
CA ALA A 94 -3.76 -4.47 5.17
C ALA A 94 -4.82 -3.35 5.24
N VAL A 95 -5.17 -2.88 6.44
CA VAL A 95 -6.19 -1.84 6.64
C VAL A 95 -5.76 -0.50 6.05
N PRO A 96 -4.63 0.12 6.46
CA PRO A 96 -4.19 1.37 5.84
C PRO A 96 -3.82 1.20 4.36
N SER A 97 -3.31 0.04 3.93
CA SER A 97 -3.12 -0.21 2.49
C SER A 97 -4.44 -0.22 1.72
N LEU A 98 -5.52 -0.78 2.29
CA LEU A 98 -6.84 -0.77 1.65
C LEU A 98 -7.39 0.65 1.54
N VAL A 99 -7.19 1.47 2.58
CA VAL A 99 -7.55 2.90 2.54
C VAL A 99 -6.84 3.59 1.37
N ALA A 100 -5.54 3.37 1.18
CA ALA A 100 -4.80 3.92 0.05
C ALA A 100 -5.33 3.42 -1.32
N VAL A 101 -5.75 2.16 -1.43
CA VAL A 101 -6.42 1.65 -2.66
C VAL A 101 -7.70 2.40 -2.93
N VAL A 102 -8.55 2.59 -1.91
CA VAL A 102 -9.85 3.27 -2.07
C VAL A 102 -9.65 4.71 -2.54
N PHE A 103 -8.76 5.47 -1.90
CA PHE A 103 -8.47 6.85 -2.32
C PHE A 103 -7.86 6.90 -3.72
N GLY A 104 -6.88 6.05 -4.01
CA GLY A 104 -6.26 6.01 -5.34
C GLY A 104 -7.26 5.67 -6.44
N ALA A 105 -8.11 4.66 -6.23
CA ALA A 105 -9.14 4.27 -7.20
C ALA A 105 -10.22 5.35 -7.37
N TRP A 106 -10.63 6.00 -6.28
CA TRP A 106 -11.56 7.12 -6.34
C TRP A 106 -10.99 8.24 -7.20
N ASN A 107 -9.74 8.63 -6.96
CA ASN A 107 -9.08 9.71 -7.69
C ASN A 107 -8.84 9.37 -9.16
N ILE A 108 -8.61 8.10 -9.52
CA ILE A 108 -8.58 7.66 -10.92
C ILE A 108 -9.96 7.84 -11.57
N ALA A 109 -11.03 7.49 -10.86
CA ALA A 109 -12.39 7.60 -11.37
C ALA A 109 -12.91 9.05 -11.43
N ASN A 110 -12.36 9.96 -10.61
CA ASN A 110 -12.81 11.35 -10.50
C ASN A 110 -11.60 12.30 -10.39
N PRO A 111 -10.78 12.47 -11.44
CA PRO A 111 -9.58 13.28 -11.40
C PRO A 111 -9.87 14.78 -11.18
N GLU A 112 -11.01 15.28 -11.68
CA GLU A 112 -11.52 16.64 -11.43
C GLU A 112 -11.57 16.98 -9.93
N ARG A 113 -11.92 15.99 -9.09
CA ARG A 113 -12.05 16.20 -7.64
C ARG A 113 -10.72 16.64 -7.01
N LEU A 114 -9.59 16.11 -7.50
CA LEU A 114 -8.28 16.53 -6.99
C LEU A 114 -7.95 17.96 -7.38
N ALA A 115 -8.32 18.37 -8.60
CA ALA A 115 -8.18 19.76 -9.03
C ALA A 115 -9.06 20.69 -8.20
N ARG A 116 -10.31 20.29 -7.94
CA ARG A 116 -11.23 21.01 -7.06
C ARG A 116 -10.62 21.26 -5.68
N VAL A 117 -10.16 20.21 -5.01
CA VAL A 117 -9.59 20.31 -3.66
C VAL A 117 -8.31 21.16 -3.65
N SER A 118 -7.47 21.05 -4.69
CA SER A 118 -6.26 21.87 -4.81
C SER A 118 -6.58 23.36 -4.95
N ILE A 119 -7.55 23.70 -5.80
CA ILE A 119 -7.97 25.09 -6.03
C ILE A 119 -8.73 25.64 -4.82
N GLU A 120 -9.55 24.83 -4.13
CA GLU A 120 -10.22 25.24 -2.89
C GLU A 120 -9.21 25.57 -1.79
N ASP A 121 -8.15 24.75 -1.63
CA ASP A 121 -7.07 24.98 -0.68
C ASP A 121 -6.28 26.28 -1.00
N GLU A 122 -6.09 26.60 -2.29
CA GLU A 122 -5.32 27.77 -2.73
C GLU A 122 -6.14 29.07 -2.84
N SER A 123 -7.40 28.99 -3.28
CA SER A 123 -8.25 30.15 -3.57
C SER A 123 -8.86 30.82 -2.34
N GLY A 124 -8.76 30.18 -1.17
CA GLY A 124 -9.20 30.77 0.11
C GLY A 124 -10.71 31.00 0.23
N GLY A 125 -11.52 30.32 -0.58
CA GLY A 125 -12.99 30.34 -0.48
C GLY A 125 -13.75 30.78 -1.73
N MET A 126 -13.25 30.45 -2.93
CA MET A 126 -14.04 30.58 -4.17
C MET A 126 -15.37 29.81 -4.03
N SER A 127 -16.46 30.36 -4.57
CA SER A 127 -17.76 29.68 -4.49
C SER A 127 -17.76 28.41 -5.34
N SER A 128 -18.48 27.38 -4.91
CA SER A 128 -18.52 26.09 -5.62
C SER A 128 -18.99 26.23 -7.08
N THR A 129 -19.89 27.17 -7.36
CA THR A 129 -20.42 27.42 -8.71
C THR A 129 -19.41 28.07 -9.64
N GLU A 130 -18.59 29.00 -9.14
CA GLU A 130 -17.49 29.59 -9.93
C GLU A 130 -16.41 28.55 -10.23
N LEU A 131 -16.12 27.72 -9.23
CA LEU A 131 -15.14 26.65 -9.34
C LEU A 131 -15.59 25.56 -10.34
N ASP A 132 -16.88 25.19 -10.33
CA ASP A 132 -17.46 24.27 -11.32
C ASP A 132 -17.33 24.83 -12.75
N GLY A 133 -17.62 26.12 -12.94
CA GLY A 133 -17.50 26.78 -14.24
C GLY A 133 -16.06 26.91 -14.74
N LEU A 134 -15.10 27.05 -13.82
CA LEU A 134 -13.66 27.01 -14.13
C LEU A 134 -13.24 25.59 -14.54
N LEU A 135 -13.57 24.59 -13.72
CA LEU A 135 -13.16 23.19 -13.93
C LEU A 135 -13.73 22.61 -15.23
N GLN A 136 -14.95 22.99 -15.64
CA GLN A 136 -15.54 22.53 -16.90
C GLN A 136 -14.77 22.94 -18.16
N GLN A 137 -13.87 23.92 -18.06
CA GLN A 137 -13.03 24.34 -19.18
C GLN A 137 -11.78 23.45 -19.33
N PHE A 138 -11.40 22.72 -18.28
CA PHE A 138 -10.22 21.87 -18.27
C PHE A 138 -10.57 20.41 -18.59
N ASP A 139 -9.74 19.79 -19.42
CA ASP A 139 -9.74 18.34 -19.58
C ASP A 139 -8.82 17.72 -18.53
N PHE A 140 -9.37 16.83 -17.70
CA PHE A 140 -8.64 16.14 -16.63
C PHE A 140 -8.29 14.70 -17.01
N SER A 141 -7.02 14.33 -16.81
CA SER A 141 -6.55 12.96 -17.05
C SER A 141 -5.74 12.43 -15.86
N ALA A 142 -5.98 11.16 -15.53
CA ALA A 142 -5.24 10.46 -14.48
C ALA A 142 -3.83 10.09 -14.97
N MET A 143 -2.82 10.55 -14.25
CA MET A 143 -1.40 10.35 -14.55
C MET A 143 -0.84 9.07 -13.91
N GLY A 144 0.38 8.70 -14.32
CA GLY A 144 1.07 7.48 -13.87
C GLY A 144 1.26 7.36 -12.35
N GLY A 145 1.33 8.48 -11.62
CA GLY A 145 1.48 8.47 -10.16
C GLY A 145 0.35 7.75 -9.44
N LEU A 146 -0.90 7.97 -9.86
CA LEU A 146 -2.09 7.30 -9.30
C LEU A 146 -2.04 5.78 -9.52
N TRP A 147 -1.62 5.35 -10.71
CA TRP A 147 -1.51 3.92 -11.03
C TRP A 147 -0.46 3.21 -10.18
N ILE A 148 0.68 3.87 -9.94
CA ILE A 148 1.75 3.34 -9.06
C ILE A 148 1.25 3.24 -7.62
N VAL A 149 0.52 4.25 -7.14
CA VAL A 149 -0.10 4.26 -5.81
C VAL A 149 -1.09 3.11 -5.65
N VAL A 150 -2.01 2.94 -6.58
CA VAL A 150 -3.02 1.86 -6.51
C VAL A 150 -2.34 0.48 -6.58
N ALA A 151 -1.38 0.29 -7.47
CA ALA A 151 -0.65 -0.97 -7.58
C ALA A 151 0.15 -1.29 -6.30
N GLY A 152 0.89 -0.32 -5.77
CA GLY A 152 1.62 -0.46 -4.51
C GLY A 152 0.70 -0.74 -3.33
N ALA A 153 -0.43 -0.04 -3.25
CA ALA A 153 -1.41 -0.21 -2.17
C ALA A 153 -2.09 -1.59 -2.25
N ALA A 154 -2.45 -2.06 -3.46
CA ALA A 154 -3.02 -3.39 -3.68
C ALA A 154 -2.05 -4.51 -3.27
N LEU A 155 -0.75 -4.36 -3.60
CA LEU A 155 0.30 -5.25 -3.11
C LEU A 155 0.42 -5.20 -1.57
N GLY A 156 0.31 -4.02 -0.97
CA GLY A 156 0.27 -3.84 0.48
C GLY A 156 -0.89 -4.62 1.13
N VAL A 157 -2.10 -4.53 0.57
CA VAL A 157 -3.26 -5.32 1.02
C VAL A 157 -2.96 -6.81 0.91
N LEU A 158 -2.48 -7.27 -0.25
CA LEU A 158 -2.16 -8.68 -0.49
C LEU A 158 -1.16 -9.21 0.55
N PHE A 159 -0.05 -8.51 0.77
CA PHE A 159 0.98 -8.96 1.71
C PHE A 159 0.54 -8.84 3.18
N GLY A 160 -0.29 -7.85 3.51
CA GLY A 160 -0.93 -7.76 4.82
C GLY A 160 -1.86 -8.95 5.08
N VAL A 161 -2.75 -9.27 4.13
CA VAL A 161 -3.65 -10.43 4.24
C VAL A 161 -2.86 -11.75 4.33
N LEU A 162 -1.83 -11.93 3.52
CA LEU A 162 -0.96 -13.12 3.59
C LEU A 162 -0.23 -13.23 4.93
N ALA A 163 0.23 -12.12 5.51
CA ALA A 163 0.84 -12.09 6.83
C ALA A 163 -0.17 -12.48 7.92
N ALA A 164 -1.42 -11.98 7.82
CA ALA A 164 -2.51 -12.33 8.73
C ALA A 164 -2.92 -13.82 8.61
N ALA A 165 -3.07 -14.35 7.39
CA ALA A 165 -3.48 -15.75 7.17
C ALA A 165 -2.50 -16.75 7.81
N LYS A 166 -1.20 -16.41 7.87
CA LYS A 166 -0.17 -17.23 8.50
C LYS A 166 -0.30 -17.33 10.03
N THR A 167 -1.01 -16.41 10.67
CA THR A 167 -1.25 -16.43 12.13
C THR A 167 -2.24 -17.55 12.50
N ARG A 168 -3.19 -17.84 11.61
CA ARG A 168 -4.26 -18.83 11.82
C ARG A 168 -3.81 -20.29 11.66
N GLN A 169 -2.65 -20.51 11.05
CA GLN A 169 -2.09 -21.86 10.82
C GLN A 169 -1.15 -22.34 11.95
N ARG A 170 -1.01 -21.55 13.02
CA ARG A 170 -0.25 -21.92 14.23
C ARG A 170 -1.21 -22.20 15.36
#